data_AF-A0A1V5UIS7-F1
#
_entry.id   AF-A0A1V5UIS7-F1
#
_cell.length_a   1.000
_cell.length_b   1.000
_cell.length_c   1.000
_cell.angle_alpha   90.00
_cell.angle_beta   90.00
_cell.angle_gamma   90.00
#
_symmetry.space_group_name_H-M   'P 1'
#
loop_
_entity.id
_entity.type
_entity.pdbx_description
1 polymer ?
#
loop_
_entity_poly.entity_id
_entity_poly.type
_entity_poly.pdbx_seq_one_letter_code
_entity_poly.pdbx_strand_id
1 'polypeptide(L)'
;MKSLGTWMLLLGIAFGAGAGAAEPTVLWELRPDAASGALVLQLPEGAEWLPGNILRVRGPALPVAPVDGALLRGNTVTVEAMVRGERLSQNLLDCLRLEANYLPRDKYRENWGYRPALSKPVAESGWFRWFGTWHIPPYAGNFNLVFGHAGRDGVAEYRDVRILLVPPPELLAPGAGGTPPRSRPNYRGAVVGNLKTEEDFRVFAKEWGGNLMRWQFLQGGPAVFTSTERYLEWGRGQIAELKTRLSWFRKYGIRVVIDLHRCPGEMNSINNNLGMWDRERQDAILQLWREIAREFRGEPLVYGYDLVNEPIDKTYDVRGDALDWDRFADRLAREIRKIDPDTPIIVQPTYSWKALNLPNIIYSPHLYEPGEYSHQGVHRGLVGGYPDPAKGWNRGSRQSLVQPMRDFQLKYNVPIYVGEFGVARWAPGGARWLEDWISVFEEYGWDWTFHAWREADVWSTELSGLRESPERPEGGTDRGQVIRNYFKRNHENHDCAR
;
A
#
# COMPACT_ATOMS: atom_id res chain seq x y z
N MET A 1 3.78 68.98 -40.75
CA MET A 1 3.52 67.94 -41.76
C MET A 1 4.12 66.63 -41.27
N LYS A 2 3.25 65.63 -41.00
CA LYS A 2 3.45 64.14 -41.00
C LYS A 2 4.66 63.59 -40.22
N SER A 3 4.57 62.66 -39.25
CA SER A 3 3.60 61.59 -38.98
C SER A 3 3.52 61.26 -37.47
N LEU A 4 2.33 60.87 -36.99
CA LEU A 4 2.17 60.12 -35.73
C LEU A 4 2.35 58.64 -36.05
N GLY A 5 3.32 57.99 -35.40
CA GLY A 5 3.51 56.54 -35.44
C GLY A 5 2.87 55.87 -34.22
N THR A 6 1.80 55.11 -34.46
CA THR A 6 1.13 54.24 -33.50
C THR A 6 2.03 53.05 -33.17
N TRP A 7 2.50 52.93 -31.93
CA TRP A 7 3.17 51.70 -31.45
C TRP A 7 2.13 50.78 -30.81
N MET A 8 1.79 49.70 -31.52
CA MET A 8 1.08 48.54 -30.95
C MET A 8 2.06 47.74 -30.08
N LEU A 9 1.78 47.63 -28.78
CA LEU A 9 2.43 46.67 -27.91
C LEU A 9 1.94 45.26 -28.25
N LEU A 10 2.78 44.48 -28.93
CA LEU A 10 2.59 43.03 -29.05
C LEU A 10 3.03 42.37 -27.74
N LEU A 11 2.06 41.94 -26.95
CA LEU A 11 2.25 40.99 -25.85
C LEU A 11 2.66 39.64 -26.44
N GLY A 12 3.98 39.39 -26.48
CA GLY A 12 4.52 38.07 -26.75
C GLY A 12 4.16 37.13 -25.62
N ILE A 13 3.18 36.26 -25.87
CA ILE A 13 2.94 35.06 -25.05
C ILE A 13 4.17 34.16 -25.26
N ALA A 14 5.09 34.18 -24.31
CA ALA A 14 6.12 33.17 -24.21
C ALA A 14 5.43 31.85 -23.86
N PHE A 15 5.26 30.98 -24.86
CA PHE A 15 5.02 29.57 -24.61
C PHE A 15 6.25 29.05 -23.87
N GLY A 16 6.12 28.88 -22.56
CA GLY A 16 7.08 28.12 -21.77
C GLY A 16 7.13 26.70 -22.33
N ALA A 17 8.20 26.39 -23.06
CA ALA A 17 8.58 25.02 -23.33
C ALA A 17 8.68 24.30 -21.98
N GLY A 18 7.88 23.25 -21.81
CA GLY A 18 7.85 22.48 -20.57
C GLY A 18 9.26 22.09 -20.16
N ALA A 19 9.60 22.31 -18.90
CA ALA A 19 10.79 21.71 -18.31
C ALA A 19 10.66 20.19 -18.52
N GLY A 20 11.46 19.64 -19.45
CA GLY A 20 11.54 18.20 -19.64
C GLY A 20 11.89 17.58 -18.30
N ALA A 21 11.10 16.59 -17.86
CA ALA A 21 11.42 15.84 -16.64
C ALA A 21 12.87 15.34 -16.76
N ALA A 22 13.66 15.54 -15.71
CA ALA A 22 15.04 15.06 -15.69
C ALA A 22 15.05 13.54 -15.94
N GLU A 23 16.01 13.06 -16.74
CA GLU A 23 16.17 11.63 -17.00
C GLU A 23 16.36 10.86 -15.68
N PRO A 24 15.65 9.72 -15.48
CA PRO A 24 15.85 8.87 -14.31
C PRO A 24 17.30 8.39 -14.19
N THR A 25 17.76 8.17 -12.96
CA THR A 25 19.10 7.63 -12.72
C THR A 25 19.18 6.17 -13.20
N VAL A 26 20.12 5.89 -14.10
CA VAL A 26 20.39 4.53 -14.62
C VAL A 26 21.33 3.81 -13.66
N LEU A 27 20.87 2.71 -13.07
CA LEU A 27 21.67 1.85 -12.17
C LEU A 27 22.41 0.75 -12.94
N TRP A 28 21.79 0.27 -14.02
CA TRP A 28 22.34 -0.80 -14.86
C TRP A 28 21.81 -0.62 -16.29
N GLU A 29 22.64 -0.93 -17.28
CA GLU A 29 22.29 -0.88 -18.70
C GLU A 29 22.97 -2.02 -19.43
N LEU A 30 22.25 -2.66 -20.36
CA LEU A 30 22.81 -3.68 -21.21
C LEU A 30 23.78 -3.05 -22.22
N ARG A 31 25.04 -3.50 -22.23
CA ARG A 31 26.07 -3.05 -23.16
C ARG A 31 26.68 -4.22 -23.95
N PRO A 32 27.00 -4.04 -25.25
CA PRO A 32 27.57 -5.12 -26.07
C PRO A 32 29.06 -5.37 -25.80
N ASP A 33 29.79 -4.38 -25.28
CA ASP A 33 31.24 -4.37 -25.17
C ASP A 33 31.73 -4.35 -23.71
N ALA A 34 32.35 -5.44 -23.27
CA ALA A 34 32.87 -5.65 -21.91
C ALA A 34 34.15 -4.84 -21.58
N ALA A 35 34.44 -3.74 -22.29
CA ALA A 35 35.70 -3.00 -22.18
C ALA A 35 35.87 -2.19 -20.86
N SER A 36 34.97 -2.33 -19.89
CA SER A 36 35.00 -1.63 -18.59
C SER A 36 34.97 -2.54 -17.36
N GLY A 37 35.08 -3.88 -17.54
CA GLY A 37 34.94 -4.84 -16.44
C GLY A 37 33.49 -5.23 -16.11
N ALA A 38 32.54 -4.95 -17.01
CA ALA A 38 31.13 -5.31 -16.85
C ALA A 38 30.86 -6.79 -17.16
N LEU A 39 29.98 -7.40 -16.35
CA LEU A 39 29.56 -8.81 -16.41
C LEU A 39 29.00 -9.21 -17.79
N VAL A 40 29.48 -10.34 -18.30
CA VAL A 40 29.14 -10.89 -19.61
C VAL A 40 27.69 -11.41 -19.63
N LEU A 41 26.87 -10.91 -20.57
CA LEU A 41 25.58 -11.52 -20.91
C LEU A 41 25.80 -12.98 -21.32
N GLN A 42 25.18 -13.92 -20.61
CA GLN A 42 25.25 -15.33 -20.95
C GLN A 42 24.26 -15.61 -22.08
N LEU A 43 24.78 -15.87 -23.27
CA LEU A 43 23.99 -16.16 -24.48
C LEU A 43 23.86 -17.67 -24.69
N PRO A 44 22.67 -18.27 -24.48
CA PRO A 44 22.37 -19.62 -24.90
C PRO A 44 22.17 -19.71 -26.43
N GLU A 45 22.13 -20.94 -26.95
CA GLU A 45 21.76 -21.21 -28.35
C GLU A 45 20.39 -20.58 -28.67
N GLY A 46 20.31 -19.86 -29.81
CA GLY A 46 19.11 -19.11 -30.21
C GLY A 46 19.09 -17.64 -29.80
N ALA A 47 20.13 -17.13 -29.11
CA ALA A 47 20.30 -15.71 -28.84
C ALA A 47 21.53 -15.12 -29.56
N GLU A 48 21.39 -13.95 -30.16
CA GLU A 48 22.44 -13.30 -30.94
C GLU A 48 22.39 -11.76 -30.82
N TRP A 49 23.55 -11.12 -30.99
CA TRP A 49 23.65 -9.68 -31.14
C TRP A 49 23.52 -9.27 -32.60
N LEU A 50 22.65 -8.30 -32.88
CA LEU A 50 22.50 -7.66 -34.18
C LEU A 50 23.13 -6.26 -34.16
N PRO A 51 23.41 -5.67 -35.35
CA PRO A 51 23.85 -4.28 -35.44
C PRO A 51 22.90 -3.32 -34.71
N GLY A 52 23.47 -2.28 -34.08
CA GLY A 52 22.71 -1.28 -33.33
C GLY A 52 22.36 -1.69 -31.89
N ASN A 53 23.16 -2.58 -31.28
CA ASN A 53 23.00 -3.03 -29.89
C ASN A 53 21.65 -3.70 -29.63
N ILE A 54 21.20 -4.50 -30.59
CA ILE A 54 19.94 -5.23 -30.50
C ILE A 54 20.25 -6.67 -30.10
N LEU A 55 19.69 -7.13 -28.98
CA LEU A 55 19.72 -8.53 -28.59
C LEU A 55 18.50 -9.22 -29.19
N ARG A 56 18.72 -10.21 -30.07
CA ARG A 56 17.65 -11.09 -30.55
C ARG A 56 17.65 -12.38 -29.74
N VAL A 57 16.45 -12.83 -29.35
CA VAL A 57 16.21 -14.05 -28.59
C VAL A 57 15.12 -14.85 -29.30
N ARG A 58 15.41 -16.11 -29.64
CA ARG A 58 14.45 -17.06 -30.23
C ARG A 58 14.10 -18.14 -29.18
N GLY A 59 12.81 -18.37 -28.95
CA GLY A 59 12.38 -19.36 -27.93
C GLY A 59 12.97 -20.76 -28.17
N PRO A 60 13.26 -21.56 -27.11
CA PRO A 60 13.14 -21.29 -25.68
C PRO A 60 14.42 -20.70 -25.04
N ALA A 61 15.25 -19.99 -25.79
CA ALA A 61 16.48 -19.39 -25.28
C ALA A 61 16.20 -18.42 -24.12
N LEU A 62 16.94 -18.57 -23.01
CA LEU A 62 16.86 -17.71 -21.82
C LEU A 62 18.20 -17.01 -21.57
N PRO A 63 18.58 -15.97 -22.34
CA PRO A 63 19.77 -15.20 -21.99
C PRO A 63 19.62 -14.60 -20.60
N VAL A 64 20.74 -14.55 -19.88
CA VAL A 64 20.78 -13.99 -18.54
C VAL A 64 21.94 -13.03 -18.41
N ALA A 65 21.65 -11.82 -17.95
CA ALA A 65 22.68 -10.89 -17.50
C ALA A 65 22.73 -10.89 -15.96
N PRO A 66 23.87 -11.26 -15.34
CA PRO A 66 24.04 -11.09 -13.91
C PRO A 66 23.95 -9.61 -13.52
N VAL A 67 23.26 -9.34 -12.41
CA VAL A 67 23.12 -8.01 -11.82
C VAL A 67 23.61 -8.06 -10.38
N ASP A 68 24.60 -7.22 -10.07
CA ASP A 68 25.10 -7.06 -8.71
C ASP A 68 23.99 -6.49 -7.81
N GLY A 69 23.61 -7.26 -6.80
CA GLY A 69 22.57 -6.88 -5.85
C GLY A 69 22.92 -5.62 -5.05
N ALA A 70 24.22 -5.28 -4.92
CA ALA A 70 24.67 -4.07 -4.26
C ALA A 70 24.15 -2.79 -4.93
N LEU A 71 23.90 -2.82 -6.24
CA LEU A 71 23.32 -1.70 -7.00
C LEU A 71 21.84 -1.47 -6.65
N LEU A 72 21.14 -2.52 -6.24
CA LEU A 72 19.67 -2.54 -6.17
C LEU A 72 19.12 -2.55 -4.74
N ARG A 73 19.84 -3.18 -3.80
CA ARG A 73 19.35 -3.45 -2.45
C ARG A 73 18.86 -2.21 -1.71
N GLY A 74 17.64 -2.28 -1.18
CA GLY A 74 16.98 -1.20 -0.45
C GLY A 74 16.21 -0.19 -1.32
N ASN A 75 16.31 -0.31 -2.65
CA ASN A 75 15.67 0.59 -3.60
C ASN A 75 14.43 -0.04 -4.26
N THR A 76 13.56 0.84 -4.73
CA THR A 76 12.57 0.50 -5.75
C THR A 76 13.20 0.80 -7.12
N VAL A 77 13.00 -0.08 -8.09
CA VAL A 77 13.58 0.07 -9.43
C VAL A 77 12.54 -0.18 -10.52
N THR A 78 12.64 0.55 -11.61
CA THR A 78 11.93 0.28 -12.86
C THR A 78 12.89 -0.43 -13.81
N VAL A 79 12.54 -1.63 -14.27
CA VAL A 79 13.25 -2.32 -15.35
C VAL A 79 12.52 -2.01 -16.65
N GLU A 80 13.23 -1.54 -17.66
CA GLU A 80 12.65 -1.18 -18.97
C GLU A 80 13.44 -1.74 -20.14
N ALA A 81 12.76 -1.89 -21.27
CA ALA A 81 13.36 -2.19 -22.57
C ALA A 81 12.45 -1.69 -23.70
N MET A 82 13.03 -1.37 -24.85
CA MET A 82 12.31 -1.39 -26.10
C MET A 82 12.28 -2.82 -26.63
N VAL A 83 11.10 -3.31 -26.99
CA VAL A 83 10.86 -4.68 -27.44
C VAL A 83 10.11 -4.67 -28.77
N ARG A 84 10.47 -5.57 -29.68
CA ARG A 84 9.64 -5.94 -30.84
C ARG A 84 9.74 -7.43 -31.10
N GLY A 85 8.85 -7.98 -31.90
CA GLY A 85 9.00 -9.36 -32.33
C GLY A 85 7.72 -10.00 -32.82
N GLU A 86 7.79 -11.31 -32.96
CA GLU A 86 6.73 -12.18 -33.46
C GLU A 86 6.32 -13.19 -32.40
N ARG A 87 5.01 -13.43 -32.28
CA ARG A 87 4.41 -14.33 -31.30
C ARG A 87 4.83 -14.02 -29.86
N LEU A 88 4.88 -12.73 -29.51
CA LEU A 88 5.11 -12.30 -28.13
C LEU A 88 3.93 -12.78 -27.29
N SER A 89 4.20 -13.61 -26.29
CA SER A 89 3.22 -14.34 -25.50
C SER A 89 2.40 -13.44 -24.56
N GLN A 90 1.31 -14.01 -24.02
CA GLN A 90 0.34 -13.30 -23.18
C GLN A 90 0.82 -13.04 -21.76
N ASN A 91 1.82 -13.78 -21.26
CA ASN A 91 2.16 -13.71 -19.85
C ASN A 91 3.15 -12.57 -19.60
N LEU A 92 2.83 -11.82 -18.55
CA LEU A 92 3.55 -10.69 -18.02
C LEU A 92 5.05 -10.97 -17.74
N LEU A 93 5.39 -12.22 -17.46
CA LEU A 93 6.75 -12.72 -17.21
C LEU A 93 7.65 -12.74 -18.45
N ASP A 94 7.11 -12.39 -19.61
CA ASP A 94 7.67 -12.93 -20.84
C ASP A 94 8.68 -12.00 -21.52
N CYS A 95 8.65 -10.69 -21.32
CA CYS A 95 9.65 -9.84 -21.98
C CYS A 95 10.98 -9.83 -21.23
N LEU A 96 10.98 -9.46 -19.95
CA LEU A 96 12.18 -9.26 -19.14
C LEU A 96 11.85 -9.46 -17.66
N ARG A 97 12.71 -10.12 -16.90
CA ARG A 97 12.48 -10.38 -15.47
C ARG A 97 13.75 -10.23 -14.67
N LEU A 98 13.67 -9.53 -13.54
CA LEU A 98 14.73 -9.53 -12.55
C LEU A 98 14.46 -10.63 -11.50
N GLU A 99 15.33 -11.64 -11.45
CA GLU A 99 15.22 -12.80 -10.57
C GLU A 99 16.35 -12.87 -9.56
N ALA A 100 16.03 -13.19 -8.31
CA ALA A 100 17.05 -13.55 -7.33
C ALA A 100 17.82 -14.79 -7.81
N ASN A 101 19.15 -14.75 -7.80
CA ASN A 101 19.99 -15.91 -8.13
C ASN A 101 20.26 -16.83 -6.93
N TYR A 102 19.46 -16.70 -5.87
CA TYR A 102 19.52 -17.48 -4.64
C TYR A 102 18.10 -17.85 -4.20
N LEU A 103 17.96 -18.84 -3.32
CA LEU A 103 16.69 -19.18 -2.68
C LEU A 103 16.47 -18.26 -1.47
N PRO A 104 15.55 -17.28 -1.53
CA PRO A 104 15.24 -16.48 -0.35
C PRO A 104 14.58 -17.39 0.70
N ARG A 105 14.96 -17.24 1.97
CA ARG A 105 14.31 -17.97 3.07
C ARG A 105 12.97 -17.36 3.49
N ASP A 106 12.57 -16.24 2.89
CA ASP A 106 11.33 -15.53 3.22
C ASP A 106 10.19 -15.89 2.27
N LYS A 107 8.98 -16.01 2.84
CA LYS A 107 7.73 -16.25 2.11
C LYS A 107 7.33 -15.10 1.14
N TYR A 108 8.12 -14.03 1.10
CA TYR A 108 7.84 -12.82 0.33
C TYR A 108 8.47 -12.84 -1.06
N ARG A 109 8.97 -14.00 -1.54
CA ARG A 109 9.50 -14.19 -2.90
C ARG A 109 8.55 -13.71 -4.01
N GLU A 110 7.24 -13.85 -3.83
CA GLU A 110 6.20 -13.37 -4.75
C GLU A 110 5.84 -11.89 -4.53
N ASN A 111 6.29 -11.30 -3.43
CA ASN A 111 5.92 -9.98 -2.91
C ASN A 111 7.06 -8.94 -2.90
N TRP A 112 8.21 -9.17 -3.55
CA TRP A 112 9.17 -8.09 -3.85
C TRP A 112 8.63 -7.09 -4.91
N GLY A 113 7.30 -6.95 -4.96
CA GLY A 113 6.50 -6.10 -5.83
C GLY A 113 6.71 -6.29 -7.32
N TYR A 114 7.07 -7.50 -7.75
CA TYR A 114 7.11 -7.85 -9.16
C TYR A 114 5.71 -7.78 -9.77
N ARG A 115 5.38 -6.70 -10.50
CA ARG A 115 4.26 -6.74 -11.44
C ARG A 115 4.55 -5.86 -12.67
N PRO A 116 4.68 -6.47 -13.85
CA PRO A 116 5.00 -5.73 -15.07
C PRO A 116 3.73 -5.13 -15.68
N ALA A 117 3.92 -4.17 -16.59
CA ALA A 117 2.82 -3.56 -17.32
C ALA A 117 2.08 -4.60 -18.17
N LEU A 118 0.76 -4.43 -18.32
CA LEU A 118 -0.07 -5.31 -19.15
C LEU A 118 0.44 -5.35 -20.59
N SER A 119 1.01 -6.47 -21.03
CA SER A 119 1.31 -6.74 -22.43
C SER A 119 0.10 -7.40 -23.10
N LYS A 120 -0.32 -6.89 -24.26
CA LYS A 120 -1.25 -7.60 -25.13
C LYS A 120 -0.45 -8.63 -25.94
N PRO A 121 -0.93 -9.87 -26.15
CA PRO A 121 -0.34 -10.76 -27.15
C PRO A 121 -0.25 -10.02 -28.47
N VAL A 122 0.93 -10.07 -29.09
CA VAL A 122 1.11 -9.50 -30.41
C VAL A 122 1.65 -10.58 -31.33
N ALA A 123 0.89 -10.87 -32.38
CA ALA A 123 1.32 -11.79 -33.44
C ALA A 123 2.60 -11.27 -34.09
N GLU A 124 2.68 -9.97 -34.33
CA GLU A 124 3.85 -9.22 -34.78
C GLU A 124 3.75 -7.77 -34.29
N SER A 125 4.84 -7.21 -33.76
CA SER A 125 4.86 -5.83 -33.26
C SER A 125 5.99 -4.99 -33.86
N GLY A 126 5.74 -3.69 -34.02
CA GLY A 126 6.82 -2.70 -34.05
C GLY A 126 7.52 -2.57 -32.69
N TRP A 127 8.47 -1.63 -32.58
CA TRP A 127 9.09 -1.30 -31.30
C TRP A 127 8.07 -0.67 -30.34
N PHE A 128 7.89 -1.29 -29.19
CA PHE A 128 7.13 -0.73 -28.07
C PHE A 128 7.99 -0.74 -26.80
N ARG A 129 7.67 0.12 -25.85
CA ARG A 129 8.33 0.14 -24.54
C ARG A 129 7.65 -0.87 -23.61
N TRP A 130 8.46 -1.74 -23.04
CA TRP A 130 8.06 -2.62 -21.95
C TRP A 130 8.72 -2.14 -20.65
N PHE A 131 8.01 -2.25 -19.53
CA PHE A 131 8.59 -2.01 -18.22
C PHE A 131 7.90 -2.81 -17.11
N GLY A 132 8.59 -2.92 -15.99
CA GLY A 132 8.06 -3.43 -14.73
C GLY A 132 8.78 -2.84 -13.52
N THR A 133 8.24 -3.08 -12.33
CA THR A 133 8.73 -2.52 -11.07
C THR A 133 9.14 -3.62 -10.11
N TRP A 134 10.21 -3.38 -9.36
CA TRP A 134 10.68 -4.25 -8.29
C TRP A 134 11.00 -3.43 -7.04
N HIS A 135 10.62 -3.96 -5.88
CA HIS A 135 10.96 -3.42 -4.57
C HIS A 135 12.00 -4.33 -3.93
N ILE A 136 13.25 -3.88 -3.90
CA ILE A 136 14.39 -4.73 -3.54
C ILE A 136 14.70 -4.57 -2.06
N PRO A 137 14.64 -5.64 -1.25
CA PRO A 137 14.92 -5.53 0.18
C PRO A 137 16.39 -5.17 0.45
N PRO A 138 16.70 -4.54 1.59
CA PRO A 138 18.07 -4.13 1.93
C PRO A 138 19.04 -5.31 2.12
N TYR A 139 18.50 -6.51 2.36
CA TYR A 139 19.25 -7.75 2.52
C TYR A 139 19.30 -8.59 1.22
N ALA A 140 18.84 -8.05 0.10
CA ALA A 140 18.84 -8.80 -1.15
C ALA A 140 20.26 -9.20 -1.59
N GLY A 141 20.40 -10.42 -2.08
CA GLY A 141 21.59 -10.91 -2.76
C GLY A 141 21.61 -10.49 -4.23
N ASN A 142 22.38 -11.21 -5.05
CA ASN A 142 22.51 -10.91 -6.47
C ASN A 142 21.28 -11.33 -7.28
N PHE A 143 21.14 -10.72 -8.45
CA PHE A 143 20.04 -10.96 -9.36
C PHE A 143 20.54 -11.40 -10.72
N ASN A 144 19.61 -11.95 -11.49
CA ASN A 144 19.73 -12.28 -12.89
C ASN A 144 18.64 -11.49 -13.62
N LEU A 145 19.04 -10.68 -14.58
CA LEU A 145 18.12 -10.12 -15.56
C LEU A 145 17.93 -11.16 -16.67
N VAL A 146 16.75 -11.78 -16.68
CA VAL A 146 16.40 -12.88 -17.57
C VAL A 146 15.64 -12.33 -18.77
N PHE A 147 16.16 -12.62 -19.95
CA PHE A 147 15.58 -12.28 -21.24
C PHE A 147 14.78 -13.49 -21.73
N GLY A 148 13.50 -13.28 -22.05
CA GLY A 148 12.68 -14.27 -22.76
C GLY A 148 11.85 -15.22 -21.89
N HIS A 149 10.54 -15.01 -21.89
CA HIS A 149 9.55 -16.03 -22.26
C HIS A 149 8.66 -15.53 -23.43
N ALA A 150 8.98 -14.36 -24.02
CA ALA A 150 8.19 -13.68 -25.04
C ALA A 150 8.22 -14.51 -26.31
N GLY A 151 7.14 -15.27 -26.52
CA GLY A 151 7.15 -16.31 -27.53
C GLY A 151 8.09 -17.43 -27.11
N ARG A 152 7.66 -18.23 -26.12
CA ARG A 152 8.17 -19.60 -25.92
C ARG A 152 8.43 -20.33 -27.25
N ASP A 153 7.64 -19.98 -28.26
CA ASP A 153 7.72 -20.49 -29.63
C ASP A 153 8.10 -19.43 -30.70
N GLY A 154 8.45 -18.18 -30.32
CA GLY A 154 8.60 -16.99 -31.18
C GLY A 154 9.99 -16.33 -31.18
N VAL A 155 10.04 -15.05 -31.59
CA VAL A 155 11.29 -14.25 -31.67
C VAL A 155 11.04 -12.89 -31.01
N ALA A 156 11.93 -12.48 -30.10
CA ALA A 156 11.94 -11.15 -29.50
C ALA A 156 13.27 -10.43 -29.76
N GLU A 157 13.21 -9.14 -30.04
CA GLU A 157 14.36 -8.25 -30.15
C GLU A 157 14.28 -7.16 -29.10
N TYR A 158 15.39 -6.90 -28.44
CA TYR A 158 15.51 -5.99 -27.31
C TYR A 158 16.56 -4.92 -27.59
N ARG A 159 16.28 -3.68 -27.21
CA ARG A 159 17.27 -2.58 -27.13
C ARG A 159 16.93 -1.64 -25.97
N ASP A 160 17.86 -0.75 -25.62
CA ASP A 160 17.68 0.24 -24.54
C ASP A 160 17.28 -0.42 -23.20
N VAL A 161 17.89 -1.56 -22.89
CA VAL A 161 17.55 -2.36 -21.70
C VAL A 161 18.23 -1.77 -20.47
N ARG A 162 17.43 -1.30 -19.51
CA ARG A 162 17.90 -0.53 -18.36
C ARG A 162 17.22 -0.94 -17.06
N ILE A 163 17.94 -0.76 -15.96
CA ILE A 163 17.40 -0.72 -14.60
C ILE A 163 17.53 0.71 -14.11
N LEU A 164 16.41 1.35 -13.84
CA LEU A 164 16.30 2.73 -13.40
C LEU A 164 15.98 2.79 -11.91
N LEU A 165 16.61 3.72 -11.20
CA LEU A 165 16.26 4.02 -9.82
C LEU A 165 14.92 4.76 -9.77
N VAL A 166 13.98 4.24 -8.98
CA VAL A 166 12.85 5.04 -8.51
C VAL A 166 13.36 5.85 -7.30
N PRO A 167 13.41 7.19 -7.38
CA PRO A 167 14.00 7.98 -6.31
C PRO A 167 13.17 7.84 -5.03
N PRO A 168 13.77 7.51 -3.88
CA PRO A 168 13.05 7.51 -2.62
C PRO A 168 12.66 8.96 -2.24
N PRO A 169 11.59 9.16 -1.45
CA PRO A 169 11.37 10.44 -0.80
C PRO A 169 12.50 10.73 0.20
N GLU A 170 12.58 11.97 0.69
CA GLU A 170 13.48 12.31 1.78
C GLU A 170 13.06 11.57 3.06
N LEU A 171 13.92 10.66 3.53
CA LEU A 171 13.62 9.80 4.66
C LEU A 171 14.13 10.38 5.98
N LEU A 172 13.36 10.14 7.03
CA LEU A 172 13.72 10.44 8.40
C LEU A 172 14.98 9.68 8.81
N ALA A 173 15.88 10.35 9.51
CA ALA A 173 17.06 9.70 10.09
C ALA A 173 16.68 8.75 11.25
N PRO A 174 17.44 7.67 11.49
CA PRO A 174 17.24 6.82 12.66
C PRO A 174 17.23 7.64 13.97
N GLY A 175 16.28 7.34 14.86
CA GLY A 175 16.07 8.04 16.14
C GLY A 175 15.36 9.38 16.06
N ALA A 176 15.03 9.90 14.87
CA ALA A 176 14.51 11.27 14.73
C ALA A 176 12.97 11.42 14.84
N GLY A 177 12.20 10.34 14.98
CA GLY A 177 10.72 10.38 14.97
C GLY A 177 10.06 10.97 16.23
N GLY A 178 10.85 11.23 17.28
CA GLY A 178 10.41 11.95 18.49
C GLY A 178 9.30 11.29 19.32
N THR A 179 8.76 10.15 18.89
CA THR A 179 7.60 9.48 19.51
C THR A 179 7.96 8.05 19.88
N PRO A 180 8.52 7.82 21.08
CA PRO A 180 8.94 6.49 21.49
C PRO A 180 7.77 5.51 21.60
N PRO A 181 8.04 4.21 21.40
CA PRO A 181 7.05 3.17 21.66
C PRO A 181 6.48 3.30 23.06
N ARG A 182 5.15 3.23 23.15
CA ARG A 182 4.46 3.20 24.44
C ARG A 182 4.65 1.84 25.10
N SER A 183 4.54 1.79 26.42
CA SER A 183 4.54 0.53 27.18
C SER A 183 3.23 -0.24 27.07
N ARG A 184 2.14 0.42 26.65
CA ARG A 184 0.84 -0.18 26.37
C ARG A 184 0.03 0.66 25.37
N PRO A 185 -0.96 0.07 24.68
CA PRO A 185 -1.92 0.79 23.85
C PRO A 185 -2.85 1.68 24.67
N ASN A 186 -3.13 2.86 24.13
CA ASN A 186 -4.11 3.81 24.66
C ASN A 186 -5.48 3.63 24.01
N TYR A 187 -5.49 3.20 22.75
CA TYR A 187 -6.67 3.11 21.93
C TYR A 187 -6.88 1.70 21.40
N ARG A 188 -8.07 1.16 21.69
CA ARG A 188 -8.53 -0.14 21.23
C ARG A 188 -9.91 0.05 20.64
N GLY A 189 -10.01 -0.23 19.35
CA GLY A 189 -11.14 0.21 18.56
C GLY A 189 -11.61 -0.79 17.52
N ALA A 190 -12.43 -0.31 16.60
CA ALA A 190 -12.88 -1.07 15.45
C ALA A 190 -12.96 -0.24 14.17
N VAL A 191 -12.91 -0.92 13.04
CA VAL A 191 -13.24 -0.34 11.74
C VAL A 191 -14.75 -0.23 11.58
N VAL A 192 -15.21 0.92 11.09
CA VAL A 192 -16.61 1.25 10.89
C VAL A 192 -16.80 1.98 9.56
N GLY A 193 -17.91 1.71 8.86
CA GLY A 193 -18.20 2.35 7.58
C GLY A 193 -19.59 2.98 7.45
N ASN A 194 -20.59 2.52 8.21
CA ASN A 194 -21.99 2.93 7.99
C ASN A 194 -22.87 2.88 9.25
N LEU A 195 -22.41 3.44 10.36
CA LEU A 195 -23.22 3.48 11.58
C LEU A 195 -24.38 4.45 11.41
N LYS A 196 -25.61 3.98 11.65
CA LYS A 196 -26.84 4.71 11.32
C LYS A 196 -27.39 5.50 12.51
N THR A 197 -27.15 5.02 13.73
CA THR A 197 -27.83 5.50 14.93
C THR A 197 -26.86 5.85 16.04
N GLU A 198 -27.27 6.74 16.95
CA GLU A 198 -26.51 7.04 18.16
C GLU A 198 -26.29 5.77 19.01
N GLU A 199 -27.23 4.84 18.95
CA GLU A 199 -27.20 3.59 19.70
C GLU A 199 -25.99 2.72 19.33
N ASP A 200 -25.55 2.75 18.06
CA ASP A 200 -24.35 2.05 17.61
C ASP A 200 -23.09 2.53 18.35
N PHE A 201 -23.00 3.83 18.64
CA PHE A 201 -21.91 4.45 19.38
C PHE A 201 -22.02 4.17 20.88
N ARG A 202 -23.24 4.24 21.42
CA ARG A 202 -23.51 3.94 22.83
C ARG A 202 -23.12 2.50 23.16
N VAL A 203 -23.56 1.52 22.37
CA VAL A 203 -23.24 0.10 22.58
C VAL A 203 -21.73 -0.13 22.49
N PHE A 204 -21.07 0.41 21.47
CA PHE A 204 -19.62 0.29 21.31
C PHE A 204 -18.84 0.83 22.53
N ALA A 205 -19.17 2.03 22.99
CA ALA A 205 -18.44 2.67 24.07
C ALA A 205 -18.83 2.17 25.46
N LYS A 206 -20.13 1.95 25.72
CA LYS A 206 -20.66 1.69 27.06
C LYS A 206 -20.81 0.22 27.40
N GLU A 207 -21.08 -0.64 26.41
CA GLU A 207 -21.26 -2.07 26.64
C GLU A 207 -20.01 -2.86 26.25
N TRP A 208 -19.32 -2.45 25.19
CA TRP A 208 -18.10 -3.10 24.75
C TRP A 208 -16.84 -2.48 25.33
N GLY A 209 -16.83 -1.16 25.60
CA GLY A 209 -15.67 -0.45 26.15
C GLY A 209 -14.69 0.09 25.10
N GLY A 210 -15.08 0.15 23.83
CA GLY A 210 -14.24 0.67 22.75
C GLY A 210 -14.09 2.19 22.83
N ASN A 211 -12.91 2.72 22.44
CA ASN A 211 -12.62 4.17 22.51
C ASN A 211 -12.04 4.77 21.22
N LEU A 212 -11.94 3.98 20.15
CA LEU A 212 -11.45 4.41 18.85
C LEU A 212 -12.32 3.79 17.74
N MET A 213 -12.69 4.59 16.75
CA MET A 213 -13.29 4.07 15.52
C MET A 213 -12.51 4.56 14.31
N ARG A 214 -12.14 3.63 13.42
CA ARG A 214 -11.61 3.97 12.10
C ARG A 214 -12.77 4.12 11.14
N TRP A 215 -13.13 5.38 10.86
CA TRP A 215 -14.28 5.76 10.05
C TRP A 215 -13.90 5.80 8.58
N GLN A 216 -14.37 4.82 7.83
CA GLN A 216 -14.07 4.65 6.43
C GLN A 216 -14.89 5.59 5.56
N PHE A 217 -14.21 6.40 4.75
CA PHE A 217 -14.81 7.01 3.58
C PHE A 217 -14.87 5.93 2.49
N LEU A 218 -15.92 5.11 2.56
CA LEU A 218 -16.12 3.93 1.70
C LEU A 218 -17.53 3.90 1.09
N GLN A 219 -18.54 4.17 1.92
CA GLN A 219 -19.94 3.94 1.60
C GLN A 219 -20.50 4.95 0.60
N GLY A 220 -21.50 4.53 -0.19
CA GLY A 220 -22.13 5.37 -1.21
C GLY A 220 -21.27 5.67 -2.44
N GLY A 221 -20.00 5.28 -2.46
CA GLY A 221 -19.12 5.42 -3.62
C GLY A 221 -19.29 4.26 -4.63
N PRO A 222 -19.24 4.51 -5.95
CA PRO A 222 -19.29 3.47 -6.97
C PRO A 222 -17.99 2.63 -6.97
N ALA A 223 -18.06 1.41 -7.50
CA ALA A 223 -16.89 0.56 -7.72
C ALA A 223 -15.81 1.21 -8.63
N VAL A 224 -16.25 2.10 -9.52
CA VAL A 224 -15.36 2.89 -10.38
C VAL A 224 -15.80 4.35 -10.37
N PHE A 225 -14.91 5.25 -9.98
CA PHE A 225 -15.07 6.67 -10.25
C PHE A 225 -14.52 7.00 -11.64
N THR A 226 -15.41 7.34 -12.58
CA THR A 226 -15.04 7.67 -13.97
C THR A 226 -14.64 9.14 -14.17
N SER A 227 -14.83 10.01 -13.15
CA SER A 227 -14.35 11.39 -13.16
C SER A 227 -13.89 11.80 -11.76
N THR A 228 -12.88 12.69 -11.71
CA THR A 228 -12.33 13.22 -10.46
C THR A 228 -13.30 14.18 -9.76
N GLU A 229 -14.17 14.87 -10.50
CA GLU A 229 -15.20 15.75 -9.93
C GLU A 229 -16.24 14.97 -9.12
N ARG A 230 -16.71 13.83 -9.65
CA ARG A 230 -17.65 12.95 -8.93
C ARG A 230 -17.02 12.37 -7.66
N TYR A 231 -15.73 12.06 -7.72
CA TYR A 231 -14.97 11.62 -6.55
C TYR A 231 -14.93 12.72 -5.48
N LEU A 232 -14.62 13.96 -5.86
CA LEU A 232 -14.60 15.09 -4.94
C LEU A 232 -15.99 15.40 -4.35
N GLU A 233 -17.05 15.34 -5.15
CA GLU A 233 -18.43 15.51 -4.69
C GLU A 233 -18.80 14.46 -3.63
N TRP A 234 -18.52 13.18 -3.90
CA TRP A 234 -18.73 12.10 -2.93
C TRP A 234 -17.91 12.31 -1.65
N GLY A 235 -16.62 12.67 -1.78
CA GLY A 235 -15.74 12.92 -0.63
C GLY A 235 -16.24 14.07 0.26
N ARG A 236 -16.76 15.14 -0.32
CA ARG A 236 -17.42 16.24 0.42
C ARG A 236 -18.66 15.76 1.17
N GLY A 237 -19.43 14.84 0.58
CA GLY A 237 -20.54 14.18 1.25
C GLY A 237 -20.08 13.39 2.50
N GLN A 238 -18.97 12.66 2.40
CA GLN A 238 -18.39 11.92 3.54
C GLN A 238 -17.88 12.85 4.65
N ILE A 239 -17.26 13.98 4.29
CA ILE A 239 -16.88 15.03 5.26
C ILE A 239 -18.12 15.53 6.00
N ALA A 240 -19.18 15.90 5.25
CA ALA A 240 -20.42 16.40 5.83
C ALA A 240 -21.09 15.37 6.75
N GLU A 241 -21.12 14.10 6.34
CA GLU A 241 -21.66 13.01 7.15
C GLU A 241 -20.90 12.87 8.48
N LEU A 242 -19.57 12.76 8.44
CA LEU A 242 -18.75 12.61 9.66
C LEU A 242 -18.96 13.78 10.62
N LYS A 243 -19.07 15.02 10.12
CA LYS A 243 -19.38 16.20 10.96
C LYS A 243 -20.66 16.03 11.76
N THR A 244 -21.72 15.47 11.16
CA THR A 244 -22.99 15.23 11.87
C THR A 244 -22.87 14.22 13.00
N ARG A 245 -21.82 13.37 12.99
CA ARG A 245 -21.58 12.32 13.98
C ARG A 245 -20.63 12.75 15.11
N LEU A 246 -19.87 13.84 14.96
CA LEU A 246 -18.89 14.29 15.96
C LEU A 246 -19.48 14.49 17.36
N SER A 247 -20.76 14.89 17.46
CA SER A 247 -21.44 15.03 18.75
C SER A 247 -21.54 13.70 19.51
N TRP A 248 -21.75 12.58 18.80
CA TRP A 248 -21.81 11.24 19.39
C TRP A 248 -20.43 10.74 19.78
N PHE A 249 -19.43 10.93 18.91
CA PHE A 249 -18.02 10.68 19.26
C PHE A 249 -17.64 11.38 20.56
N ARG A 250 -17.98 12.68 20.68
CA ARG A 250 -17.74 13.48 21.88
C ARG A 250 -18.48 12.93 23.10
N LYS A 251 -19.78 12.67 22.97
CA LYS A 251 -20.65 12.19 24.06
C LYS A 251 -20.14 10.88 24.66
N TYR A 252 -19.59 10.00 23.82
CA TYR A 252 -19.17 8.66 24.22
C TYR A 252 -17.66 8.52 24.44
N GLY A 253 -16.88 9.59 24.26
CA GLY A 253 -15.42 9.58 24.48
C GLY A 253 -14.67 8.73 23.44
N ILE A 254 -15.19 8.65 22.22
CA ILE A 254 -14.60 7.88 21.13
C ILE A 254 -13.76 8.83 20.26
N ARG A 255 -12.51 8.45 19.97
CA ARG A 255 -11.69 9.12 18.96
C ARG A 255 -12.00 8.58 17.57
N VAL A 256 -11.75 9.38 16.54
CA VAL A 256 -11.98 9.00 15.14
C VAL A 256 -10.67 8.98 14.34
N VAL A 257 -10.41 7.88 13.63
CA VAL A 257 -9.49 7.90 12.49
C VAL A 257 -10.31 8.21 11.25
N ILE A 258 -9.91 9.22 10.48
CA ILE A 258 -10.51 9.52 9.19
C ILE A 258 -9.74 8.72 8.15
N ASP A 259 -10.36 7.67 7.62
CA ASP A 259 -9.75 6.75 6.66
C ASP A 259 -10.28 7.01 5.26
N LEU A 260 -9.42 7.49 4.36
CA LEU A 260 -9.77 7.62 2.95
C LEU A 260 -9.68 6.25 2.27
N HIS A 261 -10.74 5.47 2.47
CA HIS A 261 -10.77 4.07 2.10
C HIS A 261 -10.90 3.88 0.58
N ARG A 262 -11.78 4.65 -0.05
CA ARG A 262 -12.00 4.62 -1.50
C ARG A 262 -11.28 5.78 -2.19
N CYS A 263 -10.45 5.45 -3.18
CA CYS A 263 -9.78 6.40 -4.07
C CYS A 263 -10.52 6.52 -5.42
N PRO A 264 -10.22 7.55 -6.24
CA PRO A 264 -10.69 7.61 -7.62
C PRO A 264 -10.17 6.43 -8.45
N GLY A 265 -10.88 6.12 -9.54
CA GLY A 265 -10.59 4.97 -10.40
C GLY A 265 -11.25 3.68 -9.89
N GLU A 266 -10.69 2.53 -10.30
CA GLU A 266 -11.22 1.21 -10.00
C GLU A 266 -10.87 0.76 -8.57
N MET A 267 -11.86 0.17 -7.91
CA MET A 267 -11.69 -0.59 -6.67
C MET A 267 -12.30 -1.98 -6.85
N ASN A 268 -11.58 -3.02 -6.43
CA ASN A 268 -12.04 -4.39 -6.60
C ASN A 268 -13.07 -4.80 -5.52
N SER A 269 -13.58 -6.04 -5.61
CA SER A 269 -14.62 -6.56 -4.71
C SER A 269 -14.17 -6.79 -3.26
N ILE A 270 -12.87 -6.65 -2.97
CA ILE A 270 -12.31 -6.73 -1.62
C ILE A 270 -11.74 -5.38 -1.16
N ASN A 271 -12.14 -4.28 -1.83
CA ASN A 271 -11.82 -2.89 -1.49
C ASN A 271 -10.36 -2.44 -1.71
N ASN A 272 -9.59 -3.12 -2.58
CA ASN A 272 -8.25 -2.65 -2.94
C ASN A 272 -8.35 -1.55 -4.01
N ASN A 273 -7.65 -0.45 -3.78
CA ASN A 273 -7.53 0.66 -4.74
C ASN A 273 -6.61 0.28 -5.90
N LEU A 274 -7.16 0.19 -7.12
CA LEU A 274 -6.42 -0.21 -8.33
C LEU A 274 -6.18 0.95 -9.31
N GLY A 275 -6.97 2.02 -9.22
CA GLY A 275 -7.04 3.04 -10.26
C GLY A 275 -6.33 4.37 -9.99
N MET A 276 -5.72 4.61 -8.84
CA MET A 276 -5.25 5.95 -8.48
C MET A 276 -3.92 6.39 -9.12
N TRP A 277 -3.37 5.62 -10.05
CA TRP A 277 -1.98 5.72 -10.53
C TRP A 277 -1.78 6.64 -11.75
N ASP A 278 -2.57 7.70 -11.85
CA ASP A 278 -2.38 8.80 -12.80
C ASP A 278 -2.40 10.14 -12.09
N ARG A 279 -1.81 11.15 -12.72
CA ARG A 279 -1.65 12.48 -12.12
C ARG A 279 -2.99 13.13 -11.75
N GLU A 280 -3.99 13.03 -12.62
CA GLU A 280 -5.31 13.66 -12.41
C GLU A 280 -5.97 13.12 -11.13
N ARG A 281 -5.97 11.79 -10.98
CA ARG A 281 -6.51 11.10 -9.81
C ARG A 281 -5.73 11.39 -8.53
N GLN A 282 -4.39 11.42 -8.59
CA GLN A 282 -3.57 11.80 -7.44
C GLN A 282 -3.81 13.26 -7.01
N ASP A 283 -3.96 14.17 -7.97
CA ASP A 283 -4.27 15.58 -7.67
C ASP A 283 -5.67 15.73 -7.06
N ALA A 284 -6.64 14.90 -7.46
CA ALA A 284 -7.98 14.85 -6.84
C ALA A 284 -7.95 14.32 -5.39
N ILE A 285 -7.19 13.25 -5.11
CA ILE A 285 -6.96 12.75 -3.74
C ILE A 285 -6.32 13.85 -2.88
N LEU A 286 -5.29 14.52 -3.40
CA LEU A 286 -4.64 15.63 -2.71
C LEU A 286 -5.62 16.78 -2.44
N GLN A 287 -6.48 17.13 -3.41
CA GLN A 287 -7.50 18.15 -3.22
C GLN A 287 -8.48 17.76 -2.11
N LEU A 288 -8.98 16.52 -2.10
CA LEU A 288 -9.86 16.05 -1.04
C LEU A 288 -9.18 16.08 0.33
N TRP A 289 -7.91 15.65 0.43
CA TRP A 289 -7.15 15.73 1.68
C TRP A 289 -6.96 17.16 2.18
N ARG A 290 -6.75 18.14 1.30
CA ARG A 290 -6.72 19.55 1.69
C ARG A 290 -8.07 20.01 2.24
N GLU A 291 -9.19 19.51 1.72
CA GLU A 291 -10.53 19.81 2.22
C GLU A 291 -10.78 19.14 3.59
N ILE A 292 -10.43 17.86 3.75
CA ILE A 292 -10.49 17.13 5.03
C ILE A 292 -9.65 17.86 6.09
N ALA A 293 -8.38 18.17 5.79
CA ALA A 293 -7.49 18.83 6.73
C ALA A 293 -8.00 20.22 7.15
N ARG A 294 -8.57 21.00 6.22
CA ARG A 294 -9.16 22.32 6.58
C ARG A 294 -10.36 22.19 7.51
N GLU A 295 -11.19 21.18 7.28
CA GLU A 295 -12.42 20.99 8.04
C GLU A 295 -12.14 20.46 9.45
N PHE A 296 -11.22 19.50 9.58
CA PHE A 296 -10.98 18.80 10.84
C PHE A 296 -9.73 19.28 11.59
N ARG A 297 -9.04 20.33 11.12
CA ARG A 297 -7.86 20.86 11.78
C ARG A 297 -8.15 21.24 13.23
N GLY A 298 -7.36 20.70 14.15
CA GLY A 298 -7.47 21.02 15.57
C GLY A 298 -8.72 20.46 16.24
N GLU A 299 -9.52 19.61 15.57
CA GLU A 299 -10.59 18.86 16.23
C GLU A 299 -9.95 17.78 17.12
N PRO A 300 -10.01 17.90 18.46
CA PRO A 300 -9.31 16.98 19.34
C PRO A 300 -9.79 15.54 19.16
N LEU A 301 -11.03 15.29 18.76
CA LEU A 301 -11.55 13.92 18.58
C LEU A 301 -10.82 13.14 17.48
N VAL A 302 -10.17 13.82 16.54
CA VAL A 302 -9.43 13.16 15.46
C VAL A 302 -8.14 12.55 16.02
N TYR A 303 -8.07 11.23 16.01
CA TYR A 303 -6.86 10.48 16.31
C TYR A 303 -5.81 10.63 15.20
N GLY A 304 -6.25 10.61 13.94
CA GLY A 304 -5.37 10.86 12.81
C GLY A 304 -6.04 10.73 11.45
N TYR A 305 -5.29 11.13 10.43
CA TYR A 305 -5.65 11.09 9.00
C TYR A 305 -5.00 9.88 8.32
N ASP A 306 -5.76 8.81 8.05
CA ASP A 306 -5.28 7.62 7.35
C ASP A 306 -5.38 7.82 5.84
N LEU A 307 -4.22 8.09 5.23
CA LEU A 307 -4.09 8.74 3.92
C LEU A 307 -4.80 7.99 2.78
N VAL A 308 -4.54 6.69 2.67
CA VAL A 308 -5.14 5.82 1.67
C VAL A 308 -5.12 4.40 2.23
N ASN A 309 -6.26 3.72 2.10
CA ASN A 309 -6.38 2.31 2.42
C ASN A 309 -5.72 1.41 1.36
N GLU A 310 -4.85 0.50 1.80
CA GLU A 310 -4.18 -0.51 0.98
C GLU A 310 -3.70 0.02 -0.38
N PRO A 311 -2.77 1.00 -0.39
CA PRO A 311 -2.32 1.70 -1.59
C PRO A 311 -1.36 0.84 -2.43
N ILE A 312 -1.85 -0.29 -2.95
CA ILE A 312 -1.03 -1.26 -3.67
C ILE A 312 -0.73 -0.73 -5.07
N ASP A 313 0.42 -0.08 -5.23
CA ASP A 313 0.98 0.17 -6.55
C ASP A 313 1.43 -1.16 -7.13
N LYS A 314 0.75 -1.58 -8.20
CA LYS A 314 1.06 -2.84 -8.83
C LYS A 314 2.27 -2.68 -9.75
N THR A 315 2.33 -1.58 -10.49
CA THR A 315 3.32 -1.36 -11.54
C THR A 315 3.55 0.14 -11.66
N TYR A 316 4.75 0.58 -11.30
CA TYR A 316 5.18 1.97 -11.33
C TYR A 316 6.20 2.26 -12.44
N ASP A 317 5.87 3.20 -13.31
CA ASP A 317 6.81 3.78 -14.28
C ASP A 317 7.44 5.05 -13.72
N VAL A 318 8.76 5.06 -13.51
CA VAL A 318 9.50 6.27 -13.13
C VAL A 318 9.47 7.38 -14.19
N ARG A 319 9.11 7.04 -15.43
CA ARG A 319 8.86 8.00 -16.52
C ARG A 319 7.39 8.44 -16.60
N GLY A 320 6.51 7.85 -15.80
CA GLY A 320 5.11 8.23 -15.71
C GLY A 320 4.93 9.60 -15.06
N ASP A 321 3.74 10.18 -15.22
CA ASP A 321 3.38 11.47 -14.65
C ASP A 321 2.83 11.39 -13.21
N ALA A 322 2.55 10.19 -12.74
CA ALA A 322 2.17 9.89 -11.37
C ALA A 322 3.39 9.57 -10.48
N LEU A 323 3.20 9.72 -9.17
CA LEU A 323 4.16 9.29 -8.16
C LEU A 323 3.85 7.85 -7.71
N ASP A 324 4.87 7.07 -7.36
CA ASP A 324 4.66 5.84 -6.60
C ASP A 324 4.13 6.18 -5.20
N TRP A 325 3.62 5.17 -4.49
CA TRP A 325 3.02 5.37 -3.18
C TRP A 325 3.91 6.12 -2.19
N ASP A 326 5.20 5.78 -2.08
CA ASP A 326 6.06 6.35 -1.03
C ASP A 326 6.25 7.88 -1.24
N ARG A 327 6.46 8.29 -2.49
CA ARG A 327 6.55 9.72 -2.87
C ARG A 327 5.20 10.42 -2.83
N PHE A 328 4.12 9.72 -3.16
CA PHE A 328 2.78 10.30 -3.09
C PHE A 328 2.33 10.53 -1.65
N ALA A 329 2.58 9.58 -0.75
CA ALA A 329 2.31 9.71 0.68
C ALA A 329 3.13 10.86 1.30
N ASP A 330 4.41 11.01 0.95
CA ASP A 330 5.23 12.16 1.36
C ASP A 330 4.62 13.49 0.86
N ARG A 331 4.23 13.57 -0.41
CA ARG A 331 3.55 14.75 -0.98
C ARG A 331 2.26 15.07 -0.24
N LEU A 332 1.39 14.09 -0.03
CA LEU A 332 0.13 14.26 0.72
C LEU A 332 0.40 14.79 2.13
N ALA A 333 1.32 14.14 2.85
CA ALA A 333 1.63 14.51 4.23
C ALA A 333 2.20 15.93 4.34
N ARG A 334 3.11 16.32 3.45
CA ARG A 334 3.65 17.70 3.40
C ARG A 334 2.57 18.73 3.10
N GLU A 335 1.67 18.43 2.17
CA GLU A 335 0.58 19.34 1.81
C GLU A 335 -0.46 19.47 2.94
N ILE A 336 -0.76 18.39 3.64
CA ILE A 336 -1.61 18.41 4.85
C ILE A 336 -0.93 19.24 5.95
N ARG A 337 0.37 19.06 6.18
CA ARG A 337 1.12 19.81 7.21
C ARG A 337 1.15 21.32 6.99
N LYS A 338 0.97 21.80 5.75
CA LYS A 338 0.80 23.24 5.45
C LYS A 338 -0.55 23.78 5.96
N ILE A 339 -1.54 22.92 6.18
CA ILE A 339 -2.88 23.27 6.62
C ILE A 339 -3.05 22.97 8.11
N ASP A 340 -2.66 21.76 8.51
CA ASP A 340 -2.76 21.21 9.86
C ASP A 340 -1.38 20.69 10.34
N PRO A 341 -0.67 21.47 11.18
CA PRO A 341 0.66 21.10 11.65
C PRO A 341 0.65 19.97 12.71
N ASP A 342 -0.48 19.71 13.37
CA ASP A 342 -0.50 18.97 14.63
C ASP A 342 -1.16 17.59 14.52
N THR A 343 -2.30 17.49 13.84
CA THR A 343 -3.09 16.23 13.80
C THR A 343 -2.25 15.09 13.22
N PRO A 344 -2.19 13.91 13.86
CA PRO A 344 -1.38 12.80 13.35
C PRO A 344 -1.79 12.39 11.94
N ILE A 345 -0.79 12.08 11.10
CA ILE A 345 -1.02 11.51 9.77
C ILE A 345 -0.63 10.05 9.82
N ILE A 346 -1.54 9.19 9.40
CA ILE A 346 -1.37 7.74 9.35
C ILE A 346 -1.04 7.35 7.93
N VAL A 347 0.05 6.60 7.76
CA VAL A 347 0.56 6.13 6.48
C VAL A 347 0.62 4.61 6.49
N GLN A 348 -0.05 3.98 5.54
CA GLN A 348 0.02 2.53 5.36
C GLN A 348 1.28 2.16 4.57
N PRO A 349 2.07 1.17 5.02
CA PRO A 349 3.18 0.64 4.23
C PRO A 349 2.65 -0.21 3.07
N THR A 350 3.44 -0.33 2.00
CA THR A 350 3.16 -1.26 0.90
C THR A 350 4.13 -2.43 0.96
N TYR A 351 5.16 -2.44 0.12
CA TYR A 351 6.17 -3.49 0.05
C TYR A 351 7.38 -3.21 0.96
N SER A 352 7.57 -1.96 1.38
CA SER A 352 8.68 -1.57 2.24
C SER A 352 8.28 -0.48 3.24
N TRP A 353 9.00 -0.41 4.35
CA TRP A 353 8.78 0.61 5.38
C TRP A 353 9.65 1.83 5.09
N LYS A 354 9.00 2.98 4.86
CA LYS A 354 9.67 4.27 4.61
C LYS A 354 9.29 5.27 5.70
N ALA A 355 10.28 5.66 6.50
CA ALA A 355 10.09 6.68 7.53
C ALA A 355 10.06 8.06 6.86
N LEU A 356 8.89 8.65 6.68
CA LEU A 356 8.71 9.99 6.13
C LEU A 356 9.37 11.03 7.04
N ASN A 357 10.11 11.96 6.47
CA ASN A 357 10.80 13.01 7.22
C ASN A 357 9.83 14.15 7.64
N LEU A 358 8.86 13.81 8.49
CA LEU A 358 7.84 14.73 9.01
C LEU A 358 7.47 14.37 10.47
N PRO A 359 7.03 15.36 11.27
CA PRO A 359 6.54 15.10 12.62
C PRO A 359 5.13 14.47 12.60
N ASN A 360 4.79 13.80 13.70
CA ASN A 360 3.48 13.22 13.97
C ASN A 360 2.98 12.28 12.86
N ILE A 361 3.87 11.41 12.38
CA ILE A 361 3.52 10.33 11.43
C ILE A 361 3.33 9.03 12.21
N ILE A 362 2.23 8.34 11.94
CA ILE A 362 1.90 7.01 12.47
C ILE A 362 1.93 6.03 11.30
N TYR A 363 2.49 4.83 11.51
CA TYR A 363 2.49 3.80 10.46
C TYR A 363 1.45 2.73 10.74
N SER A 364 0.68 2.36 9.72
CA SER A 364 -0.49 1.51 9.88
C SER A 364 -0.50 0.25 9.01
N PRO A 365 -0.02 -0.91 9.53
CA PRO A 365 -0.17 -2.18 8.84
C PRO A 365 -1.58 -2.75 8.99
N HIS A 366 -1.99 -3.56 8.01
CA HIS A 366 -3.14 -4.46 8.08
C HIS A 366 -2.63 -5.89 8.30
N LEU A 367 -3.08 -6.54 9.37
CA LEU A 367 -2.52 -7.81 9.85
C LEU A 367 -3.56 -8.91 9.80
N TYR A 368 -3.62 -9.60 8.66
CA TYR A 368 -4.54 -10.72 8.43
C TYR A 368 -3.80 -12.06 8.35
N GLU A 369 -2.50 -12.11 8.64
CA GLU A 369 -1.72 -13.31 8.44
C GLU A 369 -2.04 -14.42 9.46
N PRO A 370 -2.07 -15.68 9.00
CA PRO A 370 -2.01 -16.15 7.61
C PRO A 370 -3.30 -15.80 6.87
N GLY A 371 -3.17 -15.12 5.72
CA GLY A 371 -4.33 -14.66 4.93
C GLY A 371 -5.25 -15.79 4.49
N GLU A 372 -4.68 -16.97 4.21
CA GLU A 372 -5.44 -18.18 3.88
C GLU A 372 -6.33 -18.67 5.04
N TYR A 373 -5.95 -18.42 6.29
CA TYR A 373 -6.72 -18.78 7.47
C TYR A 373 -7.75 -17.72 7.81
N SER A 374 -7.33 -16.45 7.89
CA SER A 374 -8.24 -15.35 8.22
C SER A 374 -9.36 -15.22 7.19
N HIS A 375 -9.06 -15.44 5.90
CA HIS A 375 -10.01 -15.33 4.79
C HIS A 375 -10.56 -16.66 4.25
N GLN A 376 -10.40 -17.75 5.00
CA GLN A 376 -10.93 -19.04 4.57
C GLN A 376 -12.45 -18.98 4.36
N GLY A 377 -12.96 -19.55 3.26
CA GLY A 377 -14.39 -19.53 2.93
C GLY A 377 -14.93 -18.22 2.34
N VAL A 378 -14.10 -17.18 2.18
CA VAL A 378 -14.51 -15.92 1.52
C VAL A 378 -14.31 -16.03 0.00
N HIS A 379 -13.08 -16.30 -0.42
CA HIS A 379 -12.73 -16.55 -1.84
C HIS A 379 -11.87 -17.80 -2.03
N ARG A 380 -11.52 -18.48 -0.92
CA ARG A 380 -10.65 -19.65 -0.87
C ARG A 380 -11.35 -20.79 -0.13
N GLY A 381 -10.87 -22.01 -0.34
CA GLY A 381 -11.32 -23.18 0.42
C GLY A 381 -11.04 -23.04 1.92
N LEU A 382 -11.69 -23.90 2.71
CA LEU A 382 -11.40 -24.00 4.14
C LEU A 382 -10.02 -24.62 4.35
N VAL A 383 -9.24 -24.06 5.27
CA VAL A 383 -7.87 -24.51 5.55
C VAL A 383 -7.68 -25.07 6.96
N GLY A 384 -8.75 -25.13 7.76
CA GLY A 384 -8.71 -25.68 9.12
C GLY A 384 -8.59 -24.61 10.20
N GLY A 385 -8.10 -25.02 11.37
CA GLY A 385 -8.15 -24.23 12.60
C GLY A 385 -6.87 -23.48 12.95
N TYR A 386 -6.95 -22.72 14.04
CA TYR A 386 -5.81 -22.09 14.70
C TYR A 386 -5.86 -22.38 16.21
N PRO A 387 -4.72 -22.65 16.89
CA PRO A 387 -3.38 -22.83 16.34
C PRO A 387 -3.26 -24.11 15.49
N ASP A 388 -2.24 -24.16 14.64
CA ASP A 388 -1.93 -25.34 13.81
C ASP A 388 -0.41 -25.60 13.83
N PRO A 389 0.07 -26.58 14.62
CA PRO A 389 1.49 -26.92 14.68
C PRO A 389 2.08 -27.39 13.35
N ALA A 390 1.31 -28.10 12.52
CA ALA A 390 1.80 -28.61 11.23
C ALA A 390 2.10 -27.47 10.25
N LYS A 391 1.37 -26.35 10.38
CA LYS A 391 1.60 -25.12 9.61
C LYS A 391 2.49 -24.10 10.31
N GLY A 392 2.98 -24.42 11.52
CA GLY A 392 3.75 -23.49 12.35
C GLY A 392 2.93 -22.28 12.82
N TRP A 393 1.60 -22.39 12.87
CA TRP A 393 0.72 -21.31 13.25
C TRP A 393 0.52 -21.23 14.76
N ASN A 394 1.16 -20.23 15.37
CA ASN A 394 1.09 -19.93 16.80
C ASN A 394 1.52 -18.48 17.06
N ARG A 395 1.31 -17.96 18.28
CA ARG A 395 1.73 -16.60 18.68
C ARG A 395 3.16 -16.24 18.27
N GLY A 396 4.13 -17.13 18.51
CA GLY A 396 5.54 -16.88 18.20
C GLY A 396 5.77 -16.58 16.72
N SER A 397 5.10 -17.29 15.82
CA SER A 397 5.18 -17.00 14.37
C SER A 397 4.59 -15.64 13.98
N ARG A 398 3.63 -15.10 14.74
CA ARG A 398 3.02 -13.77 14.51
C ARG A 398 4.01 -12.70 14.96
N GLN A 399 4.63 -12.92 16.12
CA GLN A 399 5.71 -12.08 16.64
C GLN A 399 6.87 -11.99 15.65
N SER A 400 7.36 -13.12 15.14
CA SER A 400 8.41 -13.16 14.11
C SER A 400 8.01 -12.46 12.81
N LEU A 401 6.73 -12.53 12.43
CA LEU A 401 6.23 -11.89 11.22
C LEU A 401 6.27 -10.36 11.31
N VAL A 402 5.89 -9.81 12.47
CA VAL A 402 5.88 -8.35 12.67
C VAL A 402 7.20 -7.80 13.20
N GLN A 403 8.22 -8.66 13.42
CA GLN A 403 9.53 -8.22 13.90
C GLN A 403 10.16 -7.11 13.04
N PRO A 404 10.13 -7.17 11.69
CA PRO A 404 10.63 -6.05 10.87
C PRO A 404 9.89 -4.72 11.12
N MET A 405 8.60 -4.79 11.45
CA MET A 405 7.79 -3.62 11.80
C MET A 405 8.20 -3.06 13.16
N ARG A 406 8.47 -3.94 14.12
CA ARG A 406 8.98 -3.57 15.45
C ARG A 406 10.40 -2.98 15.37
N ASP A 407 11.27 -3.57 14.56
CA ASP A 407 12.61 -3.05 14.32
C ASP A 407 12.56 -1.66 13.68
N PHE A 408 11.65 -1.45 12.72
CA PHE A 408 11.39 -0.13 12.13
C PHE A 408 10.90 0.88 13.18
N GLN A 409 9.92 0.50 14.00
CA GLN A 409 9.40 1.33 15.08
C GLN A 409 10.51 1.81 16.02
N LEU A 410 11.37 0.89 16.46
CA LEU A 410 12.48 1.16 17.37
C LEU A 410 13.57 2.00 16.70
N LYS A 411 13.92 1.67 15.46
CA LYS A 411 14.97 2.35 14.69
C LYS A 411 14.63 3.82 14.46
N TYR A 412 13.38 4.13 14.13
CA TYR A 412 12.96 5.50 13.77
C TYR A 412 12.27 6.26 14.89
N ASN A 413 11.95 5.60 16.01
CA ASN A 413 11.26 6.21 17.14
C ASN A 413 9.90 6.79 16.73
N VAL A 414 9.09 5.95 16.08
CA VAL A 414 7.78 6.28 15.51
C VAL A 414 6.69 5.36 16.08
N PRO A 415 5.41 5.78 16.11
CA PRO A 415 4.31 4.94 16.55
C PRO A 415 3.82 4.00 15.43
N ILE A 416 3.35 2.82 15.84
CA ILE A 416 2.60 1.89 14.99
C ILE A 416 1.15 1.83 15.49
N TYR A 417 0.22 1.81 14.53
CA TYR A 417 -1.21 1.64 14.76
C TYR A 417 -1.71 0.51 13.85
N VAL A 418 -2.24 -0.58 14.39
CA VAL A 418 -2.78 -1.66 13.55
C VAL A 418 -4.17 -1.25 13.05
N GLY A 419 -4.23 -0.73 11.83
CA GLY A 419 -5.46 -0.20 11.22
C GLY A 419 -6.51 -1.28 10.94
N GLU A 420 -6.08 -2.51 10.65
CA GLU A 420 -6.99 -3.63 10.45
C GLU A 420 -6.39 -4.95 10.88
N PHE A 421 -7.21 -5.78 11.51
CA PHE A 421 -6.99 -7.22 11.66
C PHE A 421 -8.35 -7.87 11.93
N GLY A 422 -8.50 -9.12 11.52
CA GLY A 422 -9.77 -9.84 11.67
C GLY A 422 -9.66 -11.26 11.18
N VAL A 423 -10.66 -12.07 11.50
CA VAL A 423 -10.73 -13.48 11.13
C VAL A 423 -12.17 -13.86 10.88
N ALA A 424 -12.41 -14.73 9.91
CA ALA A 424 -13.75 -15.15 9.53
C ALA A 424 -14.49 -15.66 10.77
N ARG A 425 -15.73 -15.23 10.97
CA ARG A 425 -16.55 -15.65 12.12
C ARG A 425 -16.70 -17.18 12.21
N TRP A 426 -16.62 -17.88 11.07
CA TRP A 426 -16.68 -19.35 10.98
C TRP A 426 -15.31 -20.05 11.06
N ALA A 427 -14.19 -19.33 11.11
CA ALA A 427 -12.87 -19.96 11.18
C ALA A 427 -12.67 -20.70 12.53
N PRO A 428 -12.36 -22.00 12.56
CA PRO A 428 -12.14 -22.69 13.83
C PRO A 428 -10.96 -22.07 14.61
N GLY A 429 -11.15 -21.79 15.91
CA GLY A 429 -10.12 -21.21 16.76
C GLY A 429 -9.86 -19.70 16.60
N GLY A 430 -10.76 -18.97 15.93
CA GLY A 430 -10.57 -17.53 15.68
C GLY A 430 -10.46 -16.67 16.94
N ALA A 431 -11.09 -17.05 18.06
CA ALA A 431 -10.86 -16.38 19.34
C ALA A 431 -9.40 -16.45 19.80
N ARG A 432 -8.76 -17.63 19.68
CA ARG A 432 -7.33 -17.78 20.02
C ARG A 432 -6.44 -16.99 19.05
N TRP A 433 -6.84 -16.90 17.79
CA TRP A 433 -6.12 -16.10 16.79
C TRP A 433 -6.16 -14.61 17.12
N LEU A 434 -7.33 -14.07 17.50
CA LEU A 434 -7.47 -12.68 17.95
C LEU A 434 -6.65 -12.42 19.21
N GLU A 435 -6.72 -13.32 20.19
CA GLU A 435 -5.97 -13.23 21.45
C GLU A 435 -4.45 -13.15 21.18
N ASP A 436 -3.92 -14.02 20.33
CA ASP A 436 -2.50 -14.04 20.01
C ASP A 436 -2.05 -12.76 19.31
N TRP A 437 -2.83 -12.22 18.36
CA TRP A 437 -2.52 -10.95 17.71
C TRP A 437 -2.59 -9.76 18.66
N ILE A 438 -3.69 -9.62 19.40
CA ILE A 438 -3.89 -8.51 20.32
C ILE A 438 -2.80 -8.54 21.40
N SER A 439 -2.45 -9.72 21.94
CA SER A 439 -1.38 -9.82 22.93
C SER A 439 -0.01 -9.34 22.40
N VAL A 440 0.27 -9.46 21.11
CA VAL A 440 1.48 -8.90 20.48
C VAL A 440 1.39 -7.38 20.38
N PHE A 441 0.22 -6.85 20.00
CA PHE A 441 0.00 -5.40 19.93
C PHE A 441 0.13 -4.75 21.31
N GLU A 442 -0.40 -5.40 22.34
CA GLU A 442 -0.29 -4.97 23.73
C GLU A 442 1.16 -4.98 24.23
N GLU A 443 1.92 -6.03 23.91
CA GLU A 443 3.35 -6.14 24.25
C GLU A 443 4.18 -5.02 23.59
N TYR A 444 3.83 -4.62 22.37
CA TYR A 444 4.57 -3.61 21.61
C TYR A 444 4.03 -2.18 21.76
N GLY A 445 2.92 -2.01 22.48
CA GLY A 445 2.28 -0.72 22.71
C GLY A 445 1.62 -0.13 21.45
N TRP A 446 1.11 -0.98 20.57
CA TRP A 446 0.44 -0.57 19.32
C TRP A 446 -1.05 -0.37 19.56
N ASP A 447 -1.54 0.83 19.26
CA ASP A 447 -2.98 1.09 19.18
C ASP A 447 -3.57 0.25 18.02
N TRP A 448 -4.85 -0.13 18.08
CA TRP A 448 -5.41 -1.04 17.08
C TRP A 448 -6.92 -0.90 16.85
N THR A 449 -7.36 -1.28 15.65
CA THR A 449 -8.78 -1.43 15.29
C THR A 449 -9.04 -2.79 14.66
N PHE A 450 -9.95 -3.57 15.27
CA PHE A 450 -10.38 -4.83 14.66
C PHE A 450 -11.38 -4.56 13.53
N HIS A 451 -11.29 -5.35 12.45
CA HIS A 451 -12.28 -5.37 11.38
C HIS A 451 -13.23 -6.54 11.71
N ALA A 452 -14.54 -6.36 11.88
CA ALA A 452 -15.35 -5.15 11.65
C ALA A 452 -16.42 -4.92 12.74
N TRP A 453 -16.71 -3.65 13.06
CA TRP A 453 -17.86 -3.30 13.91
C TRP A 453 -19.05 -2.83 13.05
N ARG A 454 -20.02 -3.74 12.87
CA ARG A 454 -21.27 -3.51 12.10
C ARG A 454 -21.06 -2.95 10.69
N GLU A 455 -19.93 -3.29 10.08
CA GLU A 455 -19.59 -2.89 8.72
C GLU A 455 -19.61 -4.11 7.79
N ALA A 456 -18.92 -5.19 8.15
CA ALA A 456 -18.92 -6.45 7.40
C ALA A 456 -19.25 -7.66 8.28
N ASP A 457 -20.24 -8.45 7.86
CA ASP A 457 -20.68 -9.64 8.58
C ASP A 457 -19.59 -10.70 8.72
N VAL A 458 -18.72 -10.83 7.71
CA VAL A 458 -17.67 -11.87 7.66
C VAL A 458 -16.69 -11.77 8.83
N TRP A 459 -16.37 -10.55 9.24
CA TRP A 459 -15.45 -10.27 10.35
C TRP A 459 -16.15 -9.78 11.62
N SER A 460 -17.48 -9.85 11.65
CA SER A 460 -18.25 -9.37 12.80
C SER A 460 -17.98 -10.24 14.02
N THR A 461 -17.54 -9.62 15.10
CA THR A 461 -17.40 -10.27 16.41
C THR A 461 -18.72 -10.36 17.16
N GLU A 462 -19.78 -9.73 16.66
CA GLU A 462 -21.14 -9.90 17.19
C GLU A 462 -21.85 -11.13 16.61
N LEU A 463 -21.34 -11.68 15.49
CA LEU A 463 -22.00 -12.74 14.73
C LEU A 463 -21.23 -14.06 14.77
N SER A 464 -21.97 -15.17 14.72
CA SER A 464 -21.50 -16.53 14.51
C SER A 464 -22.12 -17.13 13.24
N GLY A 465 -22.06 -18.44 13.10
CA GLY A 465 -22.66 -19.17 11.98
C GLY A 465 -21.82 -19.12 10.71
N LEU A 466 -22.29 -19.86 9.70
CA LEU A 466 -21.66 -19.93 8.39
C LEU A 466 -21.92 -18.65 7.59
N ARG A 467 -21.21 -18.49 6.47
CA ARG A 467 -21.29 -17.32 5.60
C ARG A 467 -22.72 -16.94 5.22
N GLU A 468 -23.52 -17.91 4.77
CA GLU A 468 -24.89 -17.74 4.28
C GLU A 468 -25.95 -17.71 5.40
N SER A 469 -25.54 -17.88 6.66
CA SER A 469 -26.46 -17.96 7.80
C SER A 469 -25.83 -17.29 9.03
N PRO A 470 -25.70 -15.95 9.01
CA PRO A 470 -25.22 -15.21 10.17
C PRO A 470 -26.20 -15.31 11.34
N GLU A 471 -25.67 -15.55 12.53
CA GLU A 471 -26.45 -15.65 13.76
C GLU A 471 -25.89 -14.68 14.80
N ARG A 472 -26.73 -14.13 15.67
CA ARG A 472 -26.33 -13.27 16.79
C ARG A 472 -26.70 -13.98 18.11
N PRO A 473 -25.79 -14.76 18.72
CA PRO A 473 -26.09 -15.51 19.94
C PRO A 473 -26.41 -14.58 21.11
N GLU A 474 -27.40 -14.92 21.94
CA GLU A 474 -27.81 -14.12 23.10
C GLU A 474 -26.67 -13.91 24.13
N GLY A 475 -25.74 -14.86 24.23
CA GLY A 475 -24.53 -14.75 25.08
C GLY A 475 -23.32 -14.07 24.42
N GLY A 476 -23.46 -13.63 23.17
CA GLY A 476 -22.35 -13.19 22.32
C GLY A 476 -21.47 -14.34 21.82
N THR A 477 -20.32 -14.01 21.25
CA THR A 477 -19.39 -14.96 20.65
C THR A 477 -18.09 -15.07 21.44
N ASP A 478 -17.33 -16.15 21.22
CA ASP A 478 -15.99 -16.33 21.79
C ASP A 478 -15.03 -15.19 21.40
N ARG A 479 -15.08 -14.76 20.13
CA ARG A 479 -14.32 -13.62 19.60
C ARG A 479 -14.76 -12.30 20.22
N GLY A 480 -16.05 -12.09 20.33
CA GLY A 480 -16.60 -10.91 21.00
C GLY A 480 -16.15 -10.81 22.45
N GLN A 481 -16.03 -11.95 23.14
CA GLN A 481 -15.50 -11.98 24.50
C GLN A 481 -14.02 -11.58 24.56
N VAL A 482 -13.19 -12.04 23.62
CA VAL A 482 -11.78 -11.61 23.50
C VAL A 482 -11.69 -10.10 23.33
N ILE A 483 -12.43 -9.52 22.37
CA ILE A 483 -12.43 -8.07 22.15
C ILE A 483 -12.86 -7.30 23.40
N ARG A 484 -13.98 -7.69 24.03
CA ARG A 484 -14.47 -7.03 25.25
C ARG A 484 -13.48 -7.11 26.40
N ASN A 485 -12.74 -8.21 26.54
CA ASN A 485 -11.72 -8.35 27.58
C ASN A 485 -10.61 -7.31 27.42
N TYR A 486 -10.13 -7.09 26.19
CA TYR A 486 -9.12 -6.07 25.93
C TYR A 486 -9.68 -4.65 25.99
N PHE A 487 -10.91 -4.42 25.54
CA PHE A 487 -11.55 -3.10 25.60
C PHE A 487 -11.73 -2.57 27.03
N LYS A 488 -11.92 -3.44 28.03
CA LYS A 488 -11.93 -3.02 29.45
C LYS A 488 -10.69 -2.21 29.85
N ARG A 489 -9.55 -2.49 29.22
CA ARG A 489 -8.27 -1.81 29.48
C ARG A 489 -8.21 -0.38 28.94
N ASN A 490 -9.18 0.04 28.11
CA ASN A 490 -9.32 1.45 27.72
C ASN A 490 -9.68 2.34 28.91
N HIS A 491 -10.42 1.83 29.89
CA HIS A 491 -10.79 2.58 31.09
C HIS A 491 -9.61 2.72 32.07
N GLU A 492 -8.75 1.70 32.17
CA GLU A 492 -7.52 1.71 32.99
C GLU A 492 -6.49 2.77 32.54
N ASN A 493 -6.59 3.25 31.29
CA ASN A 493 -5.71 4.29 30.76
C ASN A 493 -6.10 5.69 31.24
N HIS A 494 -7.34 5.91 31.66
CA HIS A 494 -7.82 7.22 32.13
C HIS A 494 -7.43 7.52 33.58
N ASP A 495 -7.18 6.51 34.40
CA ASP A 495 -6.85 6.69 35.82
C ASP A 495 -5.37 7.00 36.08
N CYS A 496 -4.47 6.70 35.13
CA CYS A 496 -3.04 7.04 35.24
C CYS A 496 -2.68 8.41 34.64
N ALA A 497 -3.61 9.09 33.97
CA ALA A 497 -3.38 10.37 33.29
C ALA A 497 -4.02 11.57 34.01
N ARG A 498 -4.45 11.39 35.27
CA ARG A 498 -4.92 12.47 36.16
C ARG A 498 -3.91 12.80 37.24
#